data_AF-A0A8T4UC08-F1
#
_entry.id   AF-A0A8T4UC08-F1
#
_cell.length_a   1.000
_cell.length_b   1.000
_cell.length_c   1.000
_cell.angle_alpha   90.00
_cell.angle_beta   90.00
_cell.angle_gamma   90.00
#
_symmetry.space_group_name_H-M   'P 1'
#
loop_
_entity.id
_entity.type
_entity.pdbx_description
1 polymer ?
#
loop_
_entity_poly.entity_id
_entity_poly.type
_entity_poly.pdbx_seq_one_letter_code
_entity_poly.pdbx_strand_id
1 'polypeptide(L)'
;MKNLMIKLNELKINNYDRKNNSFILHIVLDVNGEKSFLKRELKLGKYDEIVHDLINFMREHVKTDNKAEDGYDVLGGVVVVRFADDLEELEEKLVKFFKKFNDLVNSFKNRGYSENYLMTYKTVDGFSQRF
;
A
#
# COMPACT_ATOMS: atom_id res chain seq x y z
N MET A 1 -1.94 -9.54 26.84
CA MET A 1 -1.79 -8.59 25.72
C MET A 1 -1.89 -9.39 24.42
N LYS A 2 -2.87 -9.09 23.56
CA LYS A 2 -2.92 -9.70 22.22
C LYS A 2 -1.99 -8.90 21.31
N ASN A 3 -1.01 -9.58 20.72
CA ASN A 3 -0.13 -9.01 19.70
C ASN A 3 -0.73 -9.32 18.33
N LEU A 4 -0.82 -8.31 17.48
CA LEU A 4 -1.18 -8.46 16.08
C LEU A 4 0.09 -8.31 15.26
N MET A 5 0.48 -9.39 14.60
CA MET A 5 1.60 -9.38 13.65
C MET A 5 1.03 -9.16 12.26
N ILE A 6 1.46 -8.08 11.62
CA ILE A 6 1.12 -7.73 10.25
C ILE A 6 2.32 -8.05 9.36
N LYS A 7 2.10 -8.87 8.35
CA LYS A 7 3.03 -9.04 7.24
C LYS A 7 2.42 -8.41 6.00
N LEU A 8 3.13 -7.45 5.41
CA LEU A 8 2.83 -7.02 4.05
C LEU A 8 3.26 -8.14 3.11
N ASN A 9 2.34 -8.67 2.31
CA ASN A 9 2.64 -9.75 1.36
C ASN A 9 2.77 -9.23 -0.07
N GLU A 10 1.87 -8.33 -0.47
CA GLU A 10 1.84 -7.82 -1.85
C GLU A 10 1.31 -6.39 -1.88
N LEU A 11 1.93 -5.57 -2.72
CA LEU A 11 1.37 -4.30 -3.19
C LEU A 11 1.15 -4.39 -4.69
N LYS A 12 0.01 -3.87 -5.15
CA LYS A 12 -0.32 -3.78 -6.57
C LYS A 12 -0.97 -2.44 -6.89
N ILE A 13 -0.37 -1.70 -7.83
CA ILE A 13 -0.91 -0.46 -8.37
C ILE A 13 -1.72 -0.78 -9.63
N ASN A 14 -2.97 -0.32 -9.62
CA ASN A 14 -3.91 -0.39 -10.73
C ASN A 14 -4.47 0.99 -11.04
N ASN A 15 -5.04 1.13 -12.23
CA ASN A 15 -5.80 2.33 -12.64
C ASN A 15 -5.06 3.65 -12.39
N TYR A 16 -3.76 3.74 -12.72
CA TYR A 16 -3.05 5.01 -12.63
C TYR A 16 -3.65 6.06 -13.59
N ASP A 17 -4.19 7.14 -13.02
CA ASP A 17 -4.67 8.32 -13.71
C ASP A 17 -3.57 9.39 -13.76
N ARG A 18 -3.02 9.58 -14.96
CA ARG A 18 -1.98 10.58 -15.21
C ARG A 18 -2.46 12.02 -15.03
N LYS A 19 -3.74 12.31 -15.29
CA LYS A 19 -4.28 13.68 -15.20
C LYS A 19 -4.29 14.15 -13.75
N ASN A 20 -4.73 13.27 -12.85
CA ASN A 20 -4.83 13.55 -11.42
C ASN A 20 -3.61 13.08 -10.62
N ASN A 21 -2.67 12.40 -11.29
CA ASN A 21 -1.52 11.73 -10.69
C ASN A 21 -1.95 10.77 -9.56
N SER A 22 -3.11 10.11 -9.70
CA SER A 22 -3.67 9.19 -8.71
C SER A 22 -3.67 7.75 -9.19
N PHE A 23 -3.75 6.81 -8.27
CA PHE A 23 -3.80 5.38 -8.57
C PHE A 23 -4.54 4.62 -7.48
N ILE A 24 -4.98 3.42 -7.83
CA ILE A 24 -5.55 2.47 -6.88
C ILE A 24 -4.44 1.55 -6.40
N LEU A 25 -4.13 1.62 -5.10
CA LEU A 25 -3.25 0.67 -4.43
C LEU A 25 -4.07 -0.47 -3.84
N HIS A 26 -3.80 -1.68 -4.29
CA HIS A 26 -4.23 -2.91 -3.67
C HIS A 26 -3.13 -3.41 -2.74
N ILE A 27 -3.51 -3.76 -1.51
CA ILE A 27 -2.60 -4.16 -0.44
C ILE A 27 -3.06 -5.52 0.05
N VAL A 28 -2.17 -6.51 0.03
CA VAL A 28 -2.43 -7.82 0.61
C VAL A 28 -1.62 -7.93 1.88
N LEU A 29 -2.33 -8.02 3.01
CA LEU A 29 -1.75 -8.24 4.32
C LEU A 29 -1.98 -9.68 4.75
N ASP A 30 -1.09 -10.17 5.59
CA ASP A 30 -1.31 -11.33 6.44
C ASP A 30 -1.29 -10.84 7.88
N VAL A 31 -2.38 -11.07 8.59
CA VAL A 31 -2.58 -10.70 9.99
C VAL A 31 -2.69 -11.99 10.78
N ASN A 32 -1.64 -12.34 11.51
CA ASN A 32 -1.58 -13.58 12.29
C ASN A 32 -1.94 -14.87 11.50
N GLY A 33 -1.62 -14.94 10.21
CA GLY A 33 -1.90 -16.07 9.32
C GLY A 33 -3.14 -15.90 8.44
N GLU A 34 -3.95 -14.87 8.67
CA GLU A 34 -5.15 -14.59 7.89
C GLU A 34 -4.91 -13.50 6.84
N LYS A 35 -5.33 -13.76 5.60
CA LYS A 35 -5.16 -12.79 4.52
C LYS A 35 -6.23 -11.71 4.56
N SER A 36 -5.80 -10.45 4.61
CA SER A 36 -6.65 -9.28 4.43
C SER A 36 -6.31 -8.56 3.12
N PHE A 37 -7.34 -8.07 2.42
CA PHE A 37 -7.23 -7.41 1.13
C PHE A 37 -7.76 -5.99 1.24
N LEU A 38 -6.85 -5.01 1.15
CA LEU A 38 -7.20 -3.59 1.23
C LEU A 38 -7.07 -2.94 -0.13
N LYS A 39 -7.83 -1.87 -0.29
CA LYS A 39 -7.78 -1.01 -1.47
C LYS A 39 -7.86 0.44 -1.04
N ARG A 40 -6.95 1.26 -1.55
CA ARG A 40 -6.93 2.71 -1.29
C ARG A 40 -6.56 3.47 -2.55
N GLU A 41 -7.26 4.58 -2.81
CA GLU A 41 -6.80 5.53 -3.81
C GLU A 41 -5.75 6.45 -3.19
N LEU A 42 -4.62 6.59 -3.88
CA LEU A 42 -3.51 7.44 -3.46
C LEU A 42 -3.10 8.36 -4.60
N LYS A 43 -2.54 9.52 -4.24
CA LYS A 43 -1.88 10.41 -5.20
C LYS A 43 -0.37 10.18 -5.11
N LEU A 44 0.26 10.08 -6.27
CA LEU A 44 1.72 10.06 -6.35
C LEU A 44 2.23 11.45 -5.95
N GLY A 45 3.16 11.47 -5.00
CA GLY A 45 3.64 12.66 -4.31
C GLY A 45 4.96 12.36 -3.62
N LYS A 46 5.22 12.98 -2.47
CA LYS A 46 6.42 12.68 -1.69
C LYS A 46 6.31 11.28 -1.08
N TYR A 47 7.34 10.45 -1.30
CA TYR A 47 7.29 9.05 -0.92
C TYR A 47 7.17 8.85 0.58
N ASP A 48 7.94 9.59 1.38
CA ASP A 48 7.93 9.46 2.84
C ASP A 48 6.54 9.73 3.42
N GLU A 49 5.82 10.72 2.90
CA GLU A 49 4.45 11.05 3.30
C GLU A 49 3.48 9.91 2.94
N ILE A 50 3.59 9.35 1.74
CA ILE A 50 2.76 8.21 1.29
C ILE A 50 3.04 6.96 2.13
N VAL A 51 4.30 6.67 2.40
CA VAL A 51 4.72 5.49 3.18
C VAL A 51 4.22 5.59 4.60
N HIS A 52 4.38 6.75 5.23
CA HIS A 52 3.90 6.97 6.59
C HIS A 52 2.37 6.84 6.70
N ASP A 53 1.63 7.45 5.77
CA ASP A 53 0.17 7.32 5.69
C ASP A 53 -0.27 5.86 5.44
N LEU A 54 0.44 5.13 4.57
CA LEU A 54 0.15 3.74 4.29
C LEU A 54 0.37 2.84 5.51
N ILE A 55 1.46 3.05 6.25
CA ILE A 55 1.75 2.31 7.48
C ILE A 55 0.69 2.56 8.55
N ASN A 56 0.29 3.82 8.74
CA ASN A 56 -0.76 4.17 9.69
C ASN A 56 -2.10 3.55 9.29
N PHE A 57 -2.44 3.60 8.00
CA PHE A 57 -3.64 2.97 7.46
C PHE A 57 -3.70 1.47 7.73
N MET A 58 -2.61 0.74 7.45
CA MET A 58 -2.54 -0.71 7.73
C MET A 58 -2.74 -0.99 9.22
N ARG A 59 -2.13 -0.18 10.11
CA ARG A 59 -2.28 -0.32 11.57
C ARG A 59 -3.70 -0.04 12.04
N GLU A 60 -4.34 1.01 11.54
CA GLU A 60 -5.71 1.40 11.93
C GLU A 60 -6.77 0.43 11.45
N HIS A 61 -6.64 -0.07 10.22
CA HIS A 61 -7.54 -1.07 9.67
C HIS A 61 -7.54 -2.33 10.55
N VAL A 62 -6.35 -2.83 10.88
CA VAL A 62 -6.18 -4.01 11.73
C VAL A 62 -6.72 -3.79 13.15
N LYS A 63 -6.59 -2.58 13.71
CA LYS A 63 -7.22 -2.24 15.00
C LYS A 63 -8.76 -2.21 14.94
N THR A 64 -9.34 -1.89 13.79
CA THR A 64 -10.79 -1.74 13.64
C THR A 64 -11.47 -3.08 13.43
N ASP A 65 -10.93 -3.93 12.57
CA ASP A 65 -11.48 -5.27 12.30
C ASP A 65 -11.45 -6.16 13.55
N ASN A 66 -10.41 -6.03 14.38
CA ASN A 66 -10.29 -6.75 15.64
C ASN A 66 -11.22 -6.25 16.77
N LYS A 67 -12.04 -5.21 16.53
CA LYS A 67 -13.10 -4.79 17.47
C LYS A 67 -14.44 -5.47 17.20
N ALA A 68 -14.58 -6.16 16.06
CA ALA A 68 -15.86 -6.72 15.61
C ALA A 68 -16.13 -8.14 16.13
N GLU A 69 -15.16 -8.83 16.74
CA GLU A 69 -15.41 -10.11 17.39
C GLU A 69 -15.82 -9.91 18.86
N ASP A 70 -17.12 -10.09 19.08
CA ASP A 70 -17.88 -10.10 20.33
C ASP A 70 -17.08 -10.33 21.63
N GLY A 71 -17.20 -9.37 22.56
CA GLY A 71 -16.93 -9.59 23.99
C GLY A 71 -15.65 -8.98 24.57
N TYR A 72 -14.86 -8.23 23.80
CA TYR A 72 -13.69 -7.53 24.33
C TYR A 72 -14.09 -6.15 24.85
N ASP A 73 -14.53 -6.12 26.10
CA ASP A 73 -14.75 -4.92 26.89
C ASP A 73 -13.54 -3.97 26.73
N VAL A 74 -13.78 -2.82 26.09
CA VAL A 74 -12.78 -1.80 25.73
C VAL A 74 -12.42 -0.97 26.96
N LEU A 75 -12.18 -1.64 28.09
CA LEU A 75 -11.65 -1.06 29.31
C LEU A 75 -10.21 -1.57 29.47
N GLY A 76 -9.28 -0.92 28.76
CA GLY A 76 -7.83 -1.00 29.01
C GLY A 76 -7.01 -1.96 28.15
N GLY A 77 -7.61 -2.63 27.17
CA GLY A 77 -6.89 -3.56 26.28
C GLY A 77 -5.97 -2.85 25.27
N VAL A 78 -4.70 -2.63 25.62
CA VAL A 78 -3.69 -2.17 24.64
C VAL A 78 -3.43 -3.29 23.62
N VAL A 79 -3.86 -3.06 22.37
CA VAL A 79 -3.51 -3.90 21.23
C VAL A 79 -2.18 -3.42 20.66
N VAL A 80 -1.16 -4.28 20.73
CA VAL A 80 0.16 -3.99 20.17
C VAL A 80 0.21 -4.53 18.75
N VAL A 81 0.31 -3.62 17.77
CA VAL A 81 0.45 -3.95 16.35
C VAL A 81 1.93 -3.91 15.99
N ARG A 82 2.47 -5.00 15.45
CA ARG A 82 3.86 -5.13 15.01
C ARG A 82 3.89 -5.55 13.55
N PHE A 83 4.87 -5.08 12.81
CA PHE A 83 5.17 -5.66 11.51
C PHE A 83 6.08 -6.88 11.67
N ALA A 84 5.94 -7.86 10.79
CA ALA A 84 6.80 -9.05 10.77
C ALA A 84 8.24 -8.69 10.37
N ASP A 85 8.38 -7.76 9.42
CA ASP A 85 9.64 -7.10 9.10
C ASP A 85 9.91 -5.98 10.11
N ASP A 86 11.19 -5.62 10.27
CA ASP A 86 11.56 -4.39 10.97
C ASP A 86 10.89 -3.18 10.30
N LEU A 87 10.46 -2.19 11.10
CA LEU A 87 9.71 -1.05 10.59
C LEU A 87 10.56 -0.21 9.61
N GLU A 88 11.84 -0.02 9.90
CA GLU A 88 12.75 0.74 9.04
C GLU A 88 12.96 0.00 7.72
N GLU A 89 13.13 -1.32 7.77
CA GLU A 89 13.26 -2.16 6.57
C GLU A 89 11.99 -2.11 5.71
N LEU A 90 10.81 -2.17 6.33
CA LEU A 90 9.54 -2.06 5.63
C LEU A 90 9.39 -0.68 4.97
N GLU A 91 9.67 0.40 5.69
CA GLU A 91 9.65 1.76 5.16
C GLU A 91 10.56 1.90 3.94
N GLU A 92 11.79 1.39 4.01
CA GLU A 92 12.71 1.38 2.88
C GLU A 92 12.16 0.62 1.67
N LYS A 93 11.59 -0.58 1.87
CA LYS A 93 11.01 -1.39 0.79
C LYS A 93 9.84 -0.65 0.14
N LEU A 94 9.01 0.04 0.92
CA LEU A 94 7.89 0.84 0.43
C LEU A 94 8.35 2.07 -0.35
N VAL A 95 9.34 2.81 0.14
CA VAL A 95 9.94 3.94 -0.59
C VAL A 95 10.51 3.47 -1.93
N LYS A 96 11.26 2.35 -1.92
CA LYS A 96 11.81 1.75 -3.16
C LYS A 96 10.68 1.35 -4.13
N PHE A 97 9.57 0.82 -3.64
CA PHE A 97 8.40 0.47 -4.46
C PHE A 97 7.81 1.70 -5.17
N PHE A 98 7.50 2.77 -4.43
CA PHE A 98 6.93 3.99 -5.01
C PHE A 98 7.91 4.72 -5.93
N LYS A 99 9.20 4.68 -5.62
CA LYS A 99 10.24 5.23 -6.51
C LYS A 99 10.27 4.49 -7.86
N LYS A 100 10.28 3.15 -7.86
CA LYS A 100 10.21 2.34 -9.09
C LYS A 100 8.96 2.64 -9.90
N PHE A 101 7.81 2.79 -9.24
CA PHE A 101 6.57 3.17 -9.90
C PHE A 101 6.67 4.56 -10.55
N ASN A 102 7.22 5.56 -9.83
CA ASN A 102 7.42 6.89 -10.38
C ASN A 102 8.40 6.89 -11.57
N ASP A 103 9.47 6.11 -11.51
CA ASP A 103 10.42 5.97 -12.62
C ASP A 103 9.74 5.37 -13.85
N LEU A 104 8.89 4.36 -13.67
CA LEU A 104 8.05 3.79 -14.72
C LEU A 104 7.13 4.86 -15.32
N VAL A 105 6.40 5.60 -14.49
CA VAL A 105 5.52 6.70 -14.92
C VAL A 105 6.27 7.76 -15.72
N ASN A 106 7.47 8.15 -15.29
CA ASN A 106 8.28 9.15 -15.99
C ASN A 106 8.89 8.61 -17.29
N SER A 107 9.16 7.31 -17.40
CA SER A 107 9.62 6.69 -18.65
C SER A 107 8.60 6.84 -19.79
N PHE A 108 7.31 6.86 -19.48
CA PHE A 108 6.24 7.12 -20.46
C PHE A 108 6.15 8.58 -20.90
N LYS A 109 6.54 9.52 -20.03
CA LYS A 109 6.53 10.95 -20.37
C LYS A 109 7.58 11.31 -21.43
N ASN A 110 8.68 10.55 -21.49
CA ASN A 110 9.86 10.89 -22.29
C ASN A 110 9.93 10.16 -23.65
N ARG A 111 8.96 9.31 -24.02
CA ARG A 111 8.92 8.63 -25.34
C ARG A 111 8.09 9.45 -26.34
N GLY A 112 8.52 9.49 -27.61
CA GLY A 112 7.99 10.35 -28.67
C GLY A 112 6.56 10.02 -29.15
N TYR A 113 5.94 10.99 -29.82
CA TYR A 113 4.50 11.27 -29.90
C TYR A 113 3.56 10.35 -30.72
N SER A 114 3.95 9.18 -31.24
CA SER A 114 3.03 8.36 -32.07
C SER A 114 2.57 7.05 -31.41
N GLU A 115 3.46 6.29 -30.75
CA GLU A 115 3.06 5.12 -29.94
C GLU A 115 2.38 5.50 -28.63
N ASN A 116 2.57 6.75 -28.20
CA ASN A 116 1.99 7.28 -26.98
C ASN A 116 0.47 7.28 -27.01
N TYR A 117 -0.23 7.61 -28.09
CA TYR A 117 -1.69 7.75 -28.03
C TYR A 117 -2.41 6.43 -27.68
N LEU A 118 -1.89 5.28 -28.12
CA LEU A 118 -2.46 3.96 -27.83
C LEU A 118 -1.96 3.36 -26.50
N MET A 119 -0.72 3.63 -26.11
CA MET A 119 -0.17 3.20 -24.82
C MET A 119 -0.58 4.11 -23.66
N THR A 120 -0.91 5.38 -23.92
CA THR A 120 -1.40 6.38 -22.95
C THR A 120 -2.82 6.11 -22.46
N TYR A 121 -3.60 5.28 -23.17
CA TYR A 121 -4.86 4.74 -22.67
C TYR A 121 -4.70 3.44 -21.89
N LYS A 122 -3.50 2.83 -21.88
CA LYS A 122 -3.18 1.75 -20.95
C LYS A 122 -2.72 2.40 -19.64
N THR A 123 -3.69 2.60 -18.75
CA THR A 123 -3.45 2.69 -17.31
C THR A 123 -2.28 1.78 -16.91
N VAL A 124 -1.36 2.26 -16.07
CA VAL A 124 -0.45 1.32 -15.41
C VAL A 124 -1.35 0.42 -14.55
N ASP A 125 -1.55 -0.79 -15.04
CA ASP A 125 -2.39 -1.79 -14.43
C ASP A 125 -1.54 -3.02 -14.14
N GLY A 126 -1.51 -3.42 -12.88
CA GLY A 126 -0.74 -4.58 -12.44
C GLY A 126 0.74 -4.35 -12.12
N PHE A 127 1.17 -3.12 -11.84
CA PHE A 127 2.50 -2.93 -11.24
C PHE A 127 2.49 -3.49 -9.81
N SER A 128 3.17 -4.60 -9.57
CA SER A 128 3.11 -5.32 -8.30
C SER A 128 4.48 -5.69 -7.75
N GLN A 129 4.56 -5.79 -6.43
CA GLN A 129 5.73 -6.28 -5.71
C GLN A 129 5.26 -7.17 -4.55
N ARG A 130 5.88 -8.35 -4.44
CA ARG A 130 5.75 -9.22 -3.28
C ARG A 130 6.85 -8.93 -2.27
N PHE A 131 6.51 -9.07 -1.00
CA PHE A 131 7.35 -8.74 0.16
C PHE A 131 7.72 -10.01 0.93
#